data_AF-A0A7C9EFJ8-F1
#
_entry.id   AF-A0A7C9EFJ8-F1
#
_cell.length_a   1.000
_cell.length_b   1.000
_cell.length_c   1.000
_cell.angle_alpha   90.00
_cell.angle_beta   90.00
_cell.angle_gamma   90.00
#
_symmetry.space_group_name_H-M   'P 1'
#
loop_
_entity.id
_entity.type
_entity.pdbx_description
1 polymer ?
#
loop_
_entity_poly.entity_id
_entity_poly.type
_entity_poly.pdbx_seq_one_letter_code
_entity_poly.pdbx_strand_id
1 'polypeptide(L)'
;LHGQFGDLMRLFDEYGAPSTAGDIAYIDYLFLGDYVDRGQHSLETITLLLALKVEYPHNVHLIRGNHEAADINALFGFRIECIERMGERDGIWAWHRFN
;
A
#
# COMPACT_ATOMS: atom_id res chain seq x y z
N LEU A 1 3.60 -2.58 7.17
CA LEU A 1 3.11 -1.17 7.11
C LEU A 1 1.75 -1.02 7.79
N HIS A 2 0.82 -1.97 7.59
CA HIS A 2 -0.45 -2.02 8.32
C HIS A 2 -1.20 -0.69 8.36
N GLY A 3 -1.37 -0.05 7.20
CA GLY A 3 -2.10 1.22 7.09
C GLY A 3 -1.52 2.38 7.90
N GLN A 4 -0.26 2.33 8.35
CA GLN A 4 0.44 3.43 9.01
C GLN A 4 1.05 4.39 7.99
N PHE A 5 0.20 5.06 7.23
CA PHE A 5 0.63 5.94 6.14
C PHE A 5 1.60 7.04 6.58
N GLY A 6 1.40 7.62 7.78
CA GLY A 6 2.29 8.66 8.32
C GLY A 6 3.72 8.17 8.54
N ASP A 7 3.90 6.92 8.94
CA ASP A 7 5.23 6.33 9.14
C ASP A 7 5.88 6.01 7.79
N LEU A 8 5.10 5.63 6.77
CA LEU A 8 5.59 5.51 5.39
C LEU A 8 6.07 6.86 4.84
N MET A 9 5.34 7.95 5.12
CA MET A 9 5.76 9.30 4.71
C MET A 9 7.05 9.73 5.40
N ARG A 10 7.21 9.42 6.70
CA ARG A 10 8.47 9.67 7.42
C ARG A 10 9.64 8.90 6.82
N LEU A 11 9.44 7.64 6.42
CA LEU A 11 10.48 6.87 5.73
C LEU A 11 10.95 7.58 4.46
N PHE A 12 10.02 8.10 3.66
CA PHE A 12 10.38 8.85 2.45
C PHE A 12 10.97 10.24 2.75
N ASP A 13 10.64 10.87 3.87
CA ASP A 13 11.25 12.13 4.29
C ASP A 13 12.70 11.91 4.74
N GLU A 14 12.97 10.82 5.46
CA GLU A 14 14.30 10.50 6.01
C GLU A 14 15.27 9.94 4.97
N TYR A 15 14.82 9.01 4.14
CA TYR A 15 15.66 8.33 3.13
C TYR A 15 15.54 8.94 1.73
N GLY A 16 14.63 9.91 1.57
CA GLY A 16 14.40 10.60 0.30
C GLY A 16 13.24 10.00 -0.48
N ALA A 17 12.31 10.87 -0.90
CA ALA A 17 11.15 10.45 -1.66
C ALA A 17 11.57 9.96 -3.07
N PRO A 18 10.82 9.01 -3.65
CA PRO A 18 11.01 8.54 -5.01
C PRO A 18 11.00 9.69 -6.03
N SER A 19 12.18 10.14 -6.45
CA SER A 19 12.35 11.24 -7.39
C SER A 19 13.50 10.95 -8.35
N THR A 20 13.46 11.52 -9.54
CA THR A 20 14.48 11.37 -10.59
C THR A 20 15.86 11.88 -10.20
N ALA A 21 15.96 12.73 -9.17
CA ALA A 21 17.21 13.22 -8.60
C ALA A 21 17.53 12.60 -7.22
N GLY A 22 16.70 11.67 -6.75
CA GLY A 22 16.76 11.12 -5.40
C GLY A 22 16.95 9.61 -5.35
N ASP A 23 16.64 9.05 -4.18
CA ASP A 23 17.07 7.74 -3.71
C ASP A 23 16.64 6.56 -4.61
N ILE A 24 15.44 6.62 -5.19
CA ILE A 24 14.90 5.54 -6.04
C ILE A 24 15.62 5.37 -7.39
N ALA A 25 16.38 6.37 -7.82
CA ALA A 25 17.22 6.24 -9.01
C ALA A 25 18.48 5.41 -8.74
N TYR A 26 18.84 5.21 -7.46
CA TYR A 26 20.05 4.52 -7.02
C TYR A 26 19.79 3.30 -6.13
N ILE A 27 18.61 3.21 -5.51
CA ILE A 27 18.25 2.18 -4.54
C ILE A 27 16.97 1.45 -4.97
N ASP A 28 17.04 0.12 -4.91
CA ASP A 28 15.88 -0.75 -5.09
C ASP A 28 15.14 -0.94 -3.75
N TYR A 29 13.85 -0.66 -3.76
CA TYR A 29 12.95 -0.84 -2.63
C TYR A 29 12.28 -2.21 -2.68
N LEU A 30 12.49 -3.01 -1.64
CA LEU A 30 11.78 -4.27 -1.44
C LEU A 30 10.84 -4.15 -0.23
N PHE A 31 9.55 -4.11 -0.52
CA PHE A 31 8.50 -4.16 0.49
C PHE A 31 8.05 -5.62 0.70
N LEU A 32 8.03 -6.06 1.96
CA LEU A 32 7.89 -7.47 2.34
C LEU A 32 6.43 -7.90 2.65
N GLY A 33 5.44 -7.13 2.23
CA GLY A 33 4.03 -7.39 2.52
C GLY A 33 3.47 -6.67 3.74
N ASP A 34 2.26 -7.06 4.12
CA ASP A 34 1.49 -6.51 5.24
C ASP A 34 1.31 -4.99 5.14
N TYR A 35 0.75 -4.57 4.01
CA TYR A 35 0.46 -3.18 3.66
C TYR A 35 -0.82 -2.68 4.30
N VAL A 36 -1.82 -3.55 4.32
CA VAL A 36 -3.19 -3.23 4.75
C VAL A 36 -3.52 -3.79 6.13
N ASP A 37 -4.72 -3.46 6.61
CA ASP A 37 -5.28 -3.80 7.93
C ASP A 37 -4.59 -3.14 9.13
N ARG A 38 -5.26 -3.22 10.29
CA ARG A 38 -4.87 -2.70 11.63
C ARG A 38 -4.77 -1.17 11.73
N GLY A 39 -4.19 -0.50 10.74
CA GLY A 39 -4.17 0.96 10.64
C GLY A 39 -5.44 1.52 9.97
N GLN A 40 -5.55 2.85 9.98
CA GLN A 40 -6.71 3.58 9.43
C GLN A 40 -6.49 4.14 8.02
N HIS A 41 -5.30 3.96 7.46
CA HIS A 41 -4.90 4.51 6.16
C HIS A 41 -4.33 3.42 5.24
N SER A 42 -5.00 2.26 5.21
CA SER A 42 -4.60 1.14 4.37
C SER A 42 -4.75 1.49 2.88
N LEU A 43 -5.83 2.19 2.52
CA LEU A 43 -6.09 2.65 1.16
C LEU A 43 -5.00 3.58 0.65
N GLU A 44 -4.60 4.59 1.41
CA GLU A 44 -3.55 5.53 1.03
C GLU A 44 -2.20 4.82 0.92
N THR A 45 -1.92 3.92 1.86
CA THR A 45 -0.69 3.11 1.87
C THR A 45 -0.59 2.28 0.60
N ILE A 46 -1.61 1.46 0.29
CA ILE A 46 -1.52 0.59 -0.88
C ILE A 46 -1.60 1.36 -2.20
N THR A 47 -2.40 2.41 -2.27
CA THR A 47 -2.52 3.25 -3.47
C THR A 47 -1.18 3.88 -3.82
N LEU A 48 -0.46 4.41 -2.83
CA LEU A 48 0.86 4.98 -3.05
C LEU A 48 1.86 3.91 -3.51
N LEU A 49 1.92 2.76 -2.83
CA LEU A 49 2.87 1.70 -3.20
C LEU A 49 2.61 1.16 -4.62
N LEU A 50 1.34 1.02 -5.01
CA LEU A 50 0.97 0.62 -6.36
C LEU A 50 1.32 1.70 -7.39
N ALA A 51 1.11 2.98 -7.09
CA ALA A 51 1.51 4.08 -7.95
C ALA A 51 3.04 4.10 -8.16
N LEU A 52 3.81 3.93 -7.08
CA LEU A 52 5.27 3.82 -7.15
C LEU A 52 5.71 2.59 -7.94
N LYS A 53 5.01 1.46 -7.83
CA LYS A 53 5.29 0.27 -8.64
C LYS A 53 5.04 0.50 -10.14
N VAL A 54 4.03 1.30 -10.49
CA VAL A 54 3.73 1.64 -11.88
C VAL A 54 4.78 2.60 -12.45
N GLU A 55 5.17 3.61 -11.67
CA GLU A 55 6.16 4.61 -12.09
C GLU A 55 7.59 4.04 -12.15
N TYR A 56 7.95 3.20 -11.17
CA TYR A 56 9.30 2.63 -11.01
C TYR A 56 9.26 1.09 -10.98
N PRO A 57 8.86 0.44 -12.09
CA PRO A 57 8.58 -1.00 -12.11
C PRO A 57 9.80 -1.88 -11.87
N HIS A 58 11.01 -1.36 -12.12
CA HIS A 58 12.27 -2.09 -11.93
C HIS A 58 12.92 -1.87 -10.57
N ASN A 59 12.53 -0.83 -9.83
CA ASN A 59 13.14 -0.46 -8.55
C ASN A 59 12.22 -0.71 -7.36
N VAL A 60 10.89 -0.69 -7.56
CA VAL A 60 9.93 -0.99 -6.49
C VAL A 60 9.46 -2.43 -6.63
N HIS A 61 9.68 -3.22 -5.59
CA HIS A 61 9.28 -4.61 -5.51
C HIS A 61 8.33 -4.79 -4.34
N LEU A 62 7.14 -5.31 -4.61
CA LEU A 62 6.12 -5.59 -3.60
C LEU A 62 5.92 -7.10 -3.52
N ILE A 63 6.17 -7.66 -2.34
CA ILE A 63 5.85 -9.06 -2.03
C ILE A 63 4.49 -9.11 -1.34
N ARG A 64 3.76 -10.22 -1.50
CA ARG A 64 2.48 -10.45 -0.82
C ARG A 64 2.74 -10.95 0.61
N GLY A 65 2.21 -10.25 1.60
CA GLY A 65 2.14 -10.69 2.99
C GLY A 65 0.85 -11.46 3.25
N ASN A 66 0.61 -11.85 4.50
CA ASN A 66 -0.60 -12.59 4.86
C ASN A 66 -1.82 -11.67 4.97
N HIS A 67 -1.64 -10.38 5.24
CA HIS A 67 -2.73 -9.41 5.24
C HIS A 67 -3.19 -9.01 3.82
N GLU A 68 -2.47 -9.40 2.78
CA GLU A 68 -2.93 -9.26 1.40
C GLU A 68 -3.81 -10.45 0.95
N ALA A 69 -4.20 -11.35 1.85
CA ALA A 69 -5.12 -12.45 1.55
C ALA A 69 -6.59 -12.05 1.82
N ALA A 70 -7.50 -12.45 0.94
CA ALA A 70 -8.89 -12.00 0.95
C ALA A 70 -9.66 -12.42 2.21
N ASP A 71 -9.36 -13.59 2.75
CA ASP A 71 -9.92 -14.09 4.00
C ASP A 71 -9.47 -13.26 5.21
N ILE A 72 -8.21 -12.84 5.22
CA ILE A 72 -7.63 -12.03 6.30
C ILE A 72 -8.15 -10.59 6.21
N ASN A 73 -8.00 -9.91 5.07
CA ASN A 73 -8.33 -8.50 4.96
C ASN A 73 -9.84 -8.19 4.90
N ALA A 74 -10.68 -9.20 4.66
CA ALA A 74 -12.11 -9.10 4.91
C ALA A 74 -12.47 -9.00 6.40
N LEU A 75 -11.67 -9.65 7.26
CA LEU A 75 -11.90 -9.74 8.70
C LEU A 75 -11.23 -8.61 9.49
N PHE A 76 -10.04 -8.19 9.06
CA PHE A 76 -9.17 -7.30 9.84
C PHE A 76 -9.20 -5.81 9.44
N GLY A 77 -10.11 -5.44 8.54
CA GLY A 77 -10.57 -4.05 8.40
C GLY A 77 -10.50 -3.49 6.99
N PHE A 78 -9.60 -3.94 6.13
CA PHE A 78 -9.40 -3.32 4.82
C PHE A 78 -10.66 -3.31 3.94
N ARG A 79 -11.44 -4.40 3.95
CA ARG A 79 -12.71 -4.46 3.20
C ARG A 79 -13.71 -3.41 3.68
N ILE A 80 -13.79 -3.21 5.00
CA ILE A 80 -14.70 -2.23 5.61
C ILE A 80 -14.21 -0.82 5.26
N GLU A 81 -12.90 -0.57 5.38
CA GLU A 81 -12.28 0.70 5.00
C GLU A 81 -12.59 1.08 3.54
N CYS A 82 -12.49 0.11 2.60
CA CYS A 82 -12.86 0.31 1.20
C CYS A 82 -14.33 0.73 1.05
N ILE A 83 -15.25 0.03 1.72
CA ILE A 83 -16.69 0.30 1.67
C ILE A 83 -17.03 1.68 2.26
N GLU A 84 -16.46 2.01 3.41
CA GLU A 84 -16.73 3.27 4.10
C GLU A 84 -16.21 4.48 3.33
N ARG A 85 -15.04 4.36 2.68
CA ARG A 85 -14.38 5.47 1.99
C ARG A 85 -14.82 5.63 0.54
N MET A 86 -15.12 4.53 -0.17
CA MET A 86 -15.45 4.55 -1.59
C MET A 86 -16.93 4.24 -1.87
N GLY A 87 -17.71 3.92 -0.84
CA GLY A 87 -19.08 3.43 -0.96
C GLY A 87 -19.14 1.93 -1.22
N GLU A 88 -20.31 1.32 -0.97
CA GLU A 88 -20.47 -0.13 -0.99
C GLU A 88 -20.06 -0.78 -2.32
N ARG A 89 -20.58 -0.27 -3.45
CA ARG A 89 -20.31 -0.86 -4.76
C ARG A 89 -18.84 -0.73 -5.16
N ASP A 90 -18.31 0.49 -5.10
CA ASP A 90 -16.98 0.78 -5.62
C ASP A 90 -15.90 0.29 -4.65
N GLY A 91 -16.17 0.29 -3.34
CA GLY A 91 -15.31 -0.29 -2.30
C GLY A 91 -15.22 -1.80 -2.37
N ILE A 92 -16.34 -2.53 -2.55
CA ILE A 92 -16.31 -3.98 -2.78
C ILE A 92 -15.56 -4.30 -4.07
N TRP A 93 -15.78 -3.51 -5.12
CA TRP A 93 -15.08 -3.68 -6.40
C TRP A 93 -13.56 -3.49 -6.24
N ALA A 94 -13.12 -2.43 -5.57
CA ALA A 94 -11.70 -2.16 -5.33
C ALA A 94 -11.06 -3.28 -4.48
N TRP A 95 -11.74 -3.70 -3.41
CA TRP A 95 -11.29 -4.80 -2.56
C TRP A 95 -11.14 -6.12 -3.33
N HIS A 96 -12.06 -6.44 -4.23
CA HIS A 96 -11.94 -7.62 -5.08
C HIS A 96 -10.78 -7.54 -6.08
N ARG A 97 -10.45 -6.34 -6.59
CA ARG A 97 -9.35 -6.14 -7.53
C ARG A 97 -7.97 -6.15 -6.86
N PHE A 98 -7.93 -5.80 -5.58
CA PHE A 98 -6.71 -5.83 -4.78
C PHE A 98 -6.22 -7.25 -4.49
N ASN A 99 -7.15 -8.19 -4.28
CA ASN A 99 -6.86 -9.57 -3.87
C ASN A 99 -6.54 -10.50 -5.04
#